data_AF-A0A0S4LV86-F1
#
_entry.id   AF-A0A0S4LV86-F1
#
_cell.length_a   1.000
_cell.length_b   1.000
_cell.length_c   1.000
_cell.angle_alpha   90.00
_cell.angle_beta   90.00
_cell.angle_gamma   90.00
#
_symmetry.space_group_name_H-M   'P 1'
#
loop_
_entity.id
_entity.type
_entity.pdbx_description
1 polymer ?
#
loop_
_entity_poly.entity_id
_entity_poly.type
_entity_poly.pdbx_seq_one_letter_code
_entity_poly.pdbx_strand_id
1 'polypeptide(L)'
;MNLGCRAITILLGLLLFAGMACAAEPAEVEKFVNARIEIGEMMTNYFKGGAGYGEGQRPSQEHMQKMGADINAKLTALLAKHDLTLDEYRARSSDVFADDAAVKRYLGEHPDLKQRYEALPLDRMGRGGSTGRGY
;
A
#
# COMPACT_ATOMS: atom_id res chain seq x y z
N MET A 1 -34.82 29.42 -41.68
CA MET A 1 -34.00 29.45 -40.45
C MET A 1 -34.72 28.65 -39.39
N ASN A 2 -34.34 27.39 -39.19
CA ASN A 2 -35.01 26.49 -38.25
C ASN A 2 -34.12 26.31 -37.01
N LEU A 3 -34.56 26.95 -35.92
CA LEU A 3 -33.90 27.10 -34.63
C LEU A 3 -34.07 25.87 -33.72
N GLY A 4 -34.12 24.66 -34.30
CA GLY A 4 -34.66 23.47 -33.61
C GLY A 4 -33.71 22.29 -33.39
N CYS A 5 -32.41 22.40 -33.64
CA CYS A 5 -31.48 21.25 -33.61
C CYS A 5 -30.16 21.47 -32.87
N ARG A 6 -30.09 22.33 -31.85
CA ARG A 6 -28.80 22.65 -31.18
C ARG A 6 -28.74 22.52 -29.65
N ALA A 7 -29.72 21.91 -29.01
CA ALA A 7 -29.78 21.88 -27.54
C ALA A 7 -29.78 20.47 -26.88
N ILE A 8 -29.54 19.39 -27.62
CA ILE A 8 -29.60 18.01 -27.04
C ILE A 8 -28.22 17.32 -27.01
N THR A 9 -27.14 17.96 -27.48
CA THR A 9 -25.81 17.32 -27.52
C THR A 9 -24.84 17.78 -26.44
N ILE A 10 -25.23 18.69 -25.54
CA ILE A 10 -24.32 19.27 -24.53
C ILE A 10 -24.60 18.77 -23.10
N LEU A 11 -25.66 17.98 -22.88
CA LEU A 11 -25.98 17.41 -21.55
C LEU A 11 -25.49 15.97 -21.34
N LEU A 12 -24.86 15.33 -22.33
CA LEU A 12 -24.37 13.95 -22.22
C LEU A 12 -22.84 13.83 -22.03
N GLY A 13 -22.11 14.95 -21.93
CA GLY A 13 -20.64 14.96 -21.95
C GLY A 13 -19.93 15.29 -20.64
N LEU A 14 -20.66 15.61 -19.57
CA LEU A 14 -20.06 16.16 -18.33
C LEU A 14 -20.51 15.46 -17.03
N LEU A 15 -21.02 14.23 -17.12
CA LEU A 15 -21.42 13.45 -15.94
C LEU A 15 -20.91 12.01 -15.97
N LEU A 16 -19.70 11.81 -16.49
CA LEU A 16 -18.88 10.61 -16.29
C LEU A 16 -17.61 10.93 -15.50
N PHE A 17 -17.73 11.86 -14.55
CA PHE A 17 -16.83 11.94 -13.39
C PHE A 17 -17.61 11.51 -12.12
N ALA A 18 -18.51 10.54 -12.29
CA ALA A 18 -19.01 9.76 -11.16
C ALA A 18 -17.80 8.96 -10.65
N GLY A 19 -17.45 9.18 -9.39
CA GLY A 19 -16.29 8.59 -8.75
C GLY A 19 -16.18 7.11 -9.09
N MET A 20 -15.17 6.80 -9.90
CA MET A 20 -14.70 5.45 -10.08
C MET A 20 -14.12 5.09 -8.71
N ALA A 21 -14.94 4.48 -7.86
CA ALA A 21 -14.42 3.56 -6.87
C ALA A 21 -13.71 2.49 -7.71
N CYS A 22 -12.44 2.75 -8.06
CA CYS A 22 -11.61 1.80 -8.77
C CYS A 22 -11.44 0.64 -7.81
N ALA A 23 -12.31 -0.37 -7.93
CA ALA A 23 -12.05 -1.67 -7.36
C ALA A 23 -10.65 -2.06 -7.83
N ALA A 24 -9.76 -2.35 -6.89
CA ALA A 24 -8.40 -2.70 -7.24
C ALA A 24 -8.45 -3.96 -8.10
N GLU A 25 -7.73 -3.98 -9.22
CA GLU A 25 -7.75 -5.15 -10.09
C GLU A 25 -7.20 -6.36 -9.32
N PRO A 26 -7.74 -7.58 -9.50
CA PRO A 26 -7.30 -8.75 -8.72
C PRO A 26 -5.78 -9.00 -8.77
N ALA A 27 -5.17 -8.80 -9.94
CA ALA A 27 -3.72 -8.90 -10.11
C ALA A 27 -2.95 -7.81 -9.35
N GLU A 28 -3.53 -6.61 -9.22
CA GLU A 28 -2.95 -5.52 -8.42
C GLU A 28 -3.07 -5.85 -6.94
N VAL A 29 -4.21 -6.36 -6.48
CA VAL A 29 -4.38 -6.80 -5.08
C VAL A 29 -3.37 -7.88 -4.71
N GLU A 30 -3.24 -8.90 -5.55
CA GLU A 30 -2.23 -9.96 -5.38
C GLU A 30 -0.82 -9.38 -5.22
N LYS A 31 -0.40 -8.56 -6.19
CA LYS A 31 0.93 -7.92 -6.24
C LYS A 31 1.22 -7.12 -4.97
N PHE A 32 0.27 -6.27 -4.56
CA PHE A 32 0.46 -5.37 -3.41
C PHE A 32 0.37 -6.10 -2.07
N VAL A 33 -0.52 -7.09 -1.92
CA VAL A 33 -0.64 -7.90 -0.70
C VAL A 33 0.64 -8.70 -0.47
N ASN A 34 1.15 -9.39 -1.50
CA ASN A 34 2.39 -10.14 -1.41
C ASN A 34 3.58 -9.24 -1.08
N ALA A 35 3.70 -8.11 -1.79
CA ALA A 35 4.72 -7.11 -1.48
C ALA A 35 4.62 -6.63 -0.02
N ARG A 36 3.42 -6.33 0.50
CA ARG A 36 3.25 -5.89 1.90
C ARG A 36 3.66 -6.94 2.91
N ILE A 37 3.36 -8.22 2.65
CA ILE A 37 3.79 -9.33 3.51
C ILE A 37 5.31 -9.41 3.55
N GLU A 38 5.95 -9.46 2.39
CA GLU A 38 7.41 -9.58 2.32
C GLU A 38 8.12 -8.36 2.91
N ILE A 39 7.62 -7.15 2.63
CA ILE A 39 8.12 -5.91 3.25
C ILE A 39 7.99 -6.02 4.76
N GLY A 40 6.86 -6.52 5.23
CA GLY A 40 6.59 -6.58 6.64
C GLY A 40 7.47 -7.58 7.39
N GLU A 41 7.69 -8.74 6.79
CA GLU A 41 8.63 -9.74 7.28
C GLU A 41 10.08 -9.24 7.23
N MET A 42 10.47 -8.60 6.13
CA MET A 42 11.80 -8.01 5.95
C MET A 42 12.08 -6.97 7.03
N MET A 43 11.15 -6.05 7.27
CA MET A 43 11.28 -5.03 8.32
C MET A 43 11.29 -5.66 9.72
N THR A 44 10.44 -6.66 9.97
CA THR A 44 10.43 -7.37 11.25
C THR A 44 11.77 -8.06 11.51
N ASN A 45 12.34 -8.73 10.51
CA ASN A 45 13.64 -9.39 10.61
C ASN A 45 14.78 -8.39 10.76
N TYR A 46 14.72 -7.27 10.02
CA TYR A 46 15.68 -6.18 10.12
C TYR A 46 15.81 -5.65 11.55
N PHE A 47 14.68 -5.38 12.20
CA PHE A 47 14.67 -4.86 13.58
C PHE A 47 14.87 -5.94 14.65
N LYS A 48 14.48 -7.20 14.40
CA LYS A 48 14.78 -8.33 15.31
C LYS A 48 16.26 -8.68 15.33
N GLY A 49 16.98 -8.54 14.21
CA GLY A 49 18.40 -8.87 14.07
C GLY A 49 19.38 -7.92 14.77
N GLY A 50 18.92 -7.09 15.71
CA GLY A 50 19.77 -6.17 16.48
C GLY A 50 19.86 -4.74 15.95
N ALA A 51 19.10 -4.37 14.91
CA ALA A 51 18.91 -2.95 14.54
C ALA A 51 17.89 -2.23 15.45
N GLY A 52 17.12 -2.99 16.24
CA GLY A 52 16.35 -2.46 17.35
C GLY A 52 17.31 -2.05 18.46
N TYR A 53 17.53 -0.75 18.60
CA TYR A 53 18.26 -0.18 19.74
C TYR A 53 17.62 -0.70 21.04
N GLY A 54 18.33 -1.61 21.70
CA GLY A 54 18.01 -2.05 23.06
C GLY A 54 18.10 -0.86 24.01
N GLU A 55 17.20 -0.84 24.99
CA GLU A 55 17.31 0.01 26.19
C GLU A 55 17.41 1.53 25.97
N GLY A 56 16.72 2.07 24.97
CA GLY A 56 16.31 3.48 24.96
C GLY A 56 17.31 4.51 24.45
N GLN A 57 18.43 4.09 23.84
CA GLN A 57 19.35 5.04 23.21
C GLN A 57 18.98 5.30 21.75
N ARG A 58 18.64 6.56 21.43
CA ARG A 58 18.28 6.95 20.07
C ARG A 58 19.52 6.86 19.15
N PRO A 59 19.42 6.27 17.95
CA PRO A 59 20.50 6.26 16.96
C PRO A 59 21.06 7.66 16.69
N SER A 60 22.36 7.77 16.45
CA SER A 60 22.94 9.00 15.93
C SER A 60 22.37 9.31 14.54
N GLN A 61 22.36 10.59 14.15
CA GLN A 61 21.79 11.02 12.87
C GLN A 61 22.42 10.31 11.67
N GLU A 62 23.74 10.10 11.70
CA GLU A 62 24.46 9.37 10.65
C GLU A 62 24.03 7.91 10.58
N HIS A 63 23.79 7.25 11.73
CA HIS A 63 23.28 5.89 11.77
C HIS A 63 21.84 5.80 11.27
N MET A 64 20.98 6.78 11.59
CA MET A 64 19.63 6.85 11.03
C MET A 64 19.66 6.98 9.50
N GLN A 65 20.59 7.78 8.95
CA GLN A 65 20.74 7.93 7.50
C GLN A 65 21.21 6.63 6.83
N LYS A 66 22.21 5.96 7.40
CA LYS A 66 22.70 4.66 6.88
C LYS A 66 21.61 3.59 6.94
N MET A 67 20.87 3.52 8.04
CA MET A 67 19.73 2.62 8.20
C MET A 67 18.64 2.92 7.16
N GLY A 68 18.28 4.19 6.97
CA GLY A 68 17.31 4.61 5.97
C GLY A 68 17.73 4.22 4.54
N ALA A 69 19.00 4.42 4.20
CA ALA A 69 19.54 4.03 2.89
C ALA A 69 19.51 2.52 2.67
N ASP A 70 19.90 1.72 3.68
CA ASP A 70 19.89 0.27 3.62
C ASP A 70 18.46 -0.30 3.53
N ILE A 71 17.52 0.22 4.32
CA ILE A 71 16.09 -0.11 4.21
C ILE A 71 15.58 0.23 2.81
N ASN A 72 15.91 1.41 2.28
CA ASN A 72 15.45 1.84 0.96
C ASN A 72 16.00 0.95 -0.16
N ALA A 73 17.26 0.52 -0.06
CA ALA A 73 17.88 -0.41 -1.01
C ALA A 73 17.21 -1.79 -0.97
N LYS A 74 16.99 -2.35 0.23
CA LYS A 74 16.30 -3.63 0.41
C LYS A 74 14.85 -3.57 -0.07
N LEU A 75 14.16 -2.47 0.21
CA LEU A 75 12.78 -2.25 -0.21
C LEU A 75 12.65 -2.15 -1.73
N THR A 76 13.53 -1.38 -2.37
CA THR A 76 13.58 -1.29 -3.84
C THR A 76 13.81 -2.65 -4.47
N ALA A 77 14.78 -3.42 -3.96
CA ALA A 77 15.10 -4.75 -4.49
C ALA A 77 13.95 -5.75 -4.29
N LEU A 78 13.21 -5.65 -3.19
CA LEU A 78 12.05 -6.49 -2.91
C LEU A 78 10.88 -6.14 -3.84
N LEU A 79 10.54 -4.85 -3.95
CA LEU A 79 9.46 -4.38 -4.81
C LEU A 79 9.69 -4.73 -6.28
N ALA A 80 10.95 -4.70 -6.75
CA ALA A 80 11.30 -5.10 -8.10
C ALA A 80 10.94 -6.57 -8.42
N LYS A 81 10.92 -7.47 -7.43
CA LYS A 81 10.46 -8.86 -7.64
C LYS A 81 8.98 -8.96 -7.98
N HIS A 82 8.22 -7.97 -7.53
CA HIS A 82 6.80 -7.84 -7.78
C HIS A 82 6.56 -6.85 -8.93
N ASP A 83 7.54 -6.50 -9.77
CA ASP A 83 7.38 -5.47 -10.83
C ASP A 83 6.82 -4.13 -10.30
N LEU A 84 7.24 -3.73 -9.09
CA LEU A 84 6.91 -2.43 -8.49
C LEU A 84 8.16 -1.61 -8.29
N THR A 85 8.02 -0.30 -8.51
CA THR A 85 8.93 0.70 -7.95
C THR A 85 8.44 1.17 -6.59
N LEU A 86 9.34 1.79 -5.83
CA LEU A 86 9.02 2.38 -4.55
C LEU A 86 7.95 3.47 -4.64
N ASP A 87 8.00 4.29 -5.68
CA ASP A 87 7.08 5.39 -5.87
C ASP A 87 5.68 4.90 -6.28
N GLU A 88 5.60 3.88 -7.15
CA GLU A 88 4.33 3.23 -7.48
C GLU A 88 3.71 2.59 -6.25
N TYR A 89 4.49 1.85 -5.45
CA TYR A 89 3.98 1.24 -4.22
C TYR A 89 3.43 2.31 -3.26
N ARG A 90 4.16 3.41 -3.07
CA ARG A 90 3.71 4.52 -2.20
C ARG A 90 2.46 5.20 -2.73
N ALA A 91 2.36 5.42 -4.03
CA ALA A 91 1.24 6.11 -4.65
C ALA A 91 -0.05 5.26 -4.66
N ARG A 92 0.08 3.95 -4.90
CA ARG A 92 -1.06 3.06 -5.14
C ARG A 92 -1.47 2.24 -3.92
N SER A 93 -0.58 2.01 -2.96
CA SER A 93 -0.88 1.12 -1.83
C SER A 93 -2.09 1.59 -1.01
N SER A 94 -2.29 2.90 -0.82
CA SER A 94 -3.47 3.41 -0.13
C SER A 94 -4.77 3.01 -0.81
N ASP A 95 -4.80 3.10 -2.14
CA ASP A 95 -6.00 2.85 -2.93
C ASP A 95 -6.28 1.34 -2.99
N VAL A 96 -5.24 0.53 -3.19
CA VAL A 96 -5.36 -0.94 -3.22
C VAL A 96 -5.80 -1.49 -1.88
N PHE A 97 -5.24 -0.98 -0.77
CA PHE A 97 -5.62 -1.43 0.57
C PHE A 97 -6.91 -0.78 1.10
N ALA A 98 -7.45 0.24 0.42
CA ALA A 98 -8.78 0.77 0.71
C ALA A 98 -9.89 -0.19 0.25
N ASP A 99 -9.62 -1.02 -0.78
CA ASP A 99 -10.52 -2.10 -1.20
C ASP A 99 -10.40 -3.31 -0.26
N ASP A 100 -10.90 -3.15 0.96
CA ASP A 100 -10.89 -4.18 1.99
C ASP A 100 -11.62 -5.47 1.56
N ALA A 101 -12.63 -5.36 0.70
CA ALA A 101 -13.36 -6.52 0.17
C ALA A 101 -12.47 -7.36 -0.76
N ALA A 102 -11.76 -6.71 -1.69
CA ALA A 102 -10.84 -7.42 -2.59
C ALA A 102 -9.66 -8.03 -1.83
N VAL A 103 -9.07 -7.30 -0.87
CA VAL A 103 -7.99 -7.81 -0.02
C VAL A 103 -8.46 -9.02 0.80
N LYS A 104 -9.62 -8.94 1.47
CA LYS A 104 -10.17 -10.05 2.25
C LYS A 104 -10.50 -11.25 1.39
N ARG A 105 -11.01 -11.03 0.18
CA ARG A 105 -11.26 -12.11 -0.77
C ARG A 105 -9.97 -12.84 -1.14
N TYR A 106 -8.94 -12.09 -1.56
CA TYR A 106 -7.64 -12.66 -1.91
C TYR A 106 -7.03 -13.44 -0.74
N LEU A 107 -6.99 -12.85 0.47
CA LEU A 107 -6.50 -13.56 1.66
C LEU A 107 -7.37 -14.76 2.05
N GLY A 108 -8.67 -14.73 1.77
CA GLY A 108 -9.57 -15.87 1.98
C GLY A 108 -9.28 -17.04 1.06
N GLU A 109 -8.84 -16.76 -0.18
CA GLU A 109 -8.40 -17.75 -1.17
C GLU A 109 -6.98 -18.27 -0.87
N HIS A 110 -6.18 -17.53 -0.08
CA HIS A 110 -4.80 -17.85 0.27
C HIS A 110 -4.55 -17.88 1.80
N PRO A 111 -4.89 -18.98 2.50
CA PRO A 111 -4.85 -19.05 3.96
C PRO A 111 -3.45 -18.91 4.56
N ASP A 112 -2.41 -19.34 3.85
CA ASP A 112 -1.00 -19.17 4.25
C ASP A 112 -0.59 -17.69 4.22
N LEU A 113 -0.98 -16.97 3.16
CA LEU A 113 -0.73 -15.53 3.03
C LEU A 113 -1.52 -14.74 4.07
N LYS A 114 -2.75 -15.14 4.36
CA LYS A 114 -3.58 -14.54 5.41
C LYS A 114 -2.89 -14.60 6.77
N GLN A 115 -2.38 -15.76 7.16
CA GLN A 115 -1.69 -15.92 8.43
C GLN A 115 -0.47 -14.99 8.53
N ARG A 116 0.31 -14.89 7.46
CA ARG A 116 1.50 -14.01 7.41
C ARG A 116 1.09 -12.54 7.45
N TYR A 117 0.05 -12.16 6.72
CA TYR A 117 -0.48 -10.79 6.68
C TYR A 117 -1.00 -10.32 8.05
N GLU A 118 -1.76 -11.17 8.74
CA GLU A 118 -2.30 -10.88 10.08
C GLU A 118 -1.22 -10.83 11.16
N ALA A 119 -0.10 -11.54 10.97
CA ALA A 119 1.05 -11.52 11.87
C ALA A 119 1.95 -10.27 11.71
N LEU A 120 1.76 -9.48 10.65
CA LEU A 120 2.55 -8.26 10.44
C LEU A 120 2.21 -7.22 11.52
N PRO A 121 3.19 -6.43 11.99
CA PRO A 121 2.91 -5.28 12.84
C PRO A 121 2.38 -4.12 11.98
N LEU A 122 1.17 -4.28 11.44
CA LEU A 122 0.53 -3.36 10.49
C LEU A 122 0.45 -1.92 11.00
N ASP A 123 0.30 -1.74 12.32
CA ASP A 123 0.30 -0.43 12.99
C ASP A 123 1.62 0.33 12.79
N ARG A 124 2.75 -0.39 12.67
CA ARG A 124 4.07 0.20 12.41
C ARG A 124 4.36 0.38 10.92
N MET A 125 3.56 -0.21 10.05
CA MET A 125 3.75 -0.24 8.60
C MET A 125 2.85 0.75 7.86
N GLY A 126 2.32 1.75 8.57
CA GLY A 126 1.50 2.80 7.97
C GLY A 126 0.31 2.23 7.22
N ARG A 127 -0.56 1.47 7.90
CA ARG A 127 -1.91 1.21 7.38
C ARG A 127 -2.51 2.59 7.07
N GLY A 128 -2.72 2.91 5.80
CA GLY A 128 -3.18 4.22 5.30
C GLY A 128 -4.58 4.57 5.81
N GLY A 129 -4.66 4.88 7.09
CA GLY A 129 -5.89 4.90 7.87
C GLY A 129 -5.53 5.09 9.34
N SER A 130 -4.97 6.25 9.66
CA SER A 130 -5.12 6.81 10.99
C SER A 130 -6.62 7.04 11.21
N THR A 131 -7.35 6.02 11.65
CA THR A 131 -8.46 6.25 12.57
C THR A 131 -7.85 6.63 13.91
N GLY A 132 -7.27 7.83 13.94
CA GLY A 132 -7.08 8.60 15.14
C GLY A 132 -8.46 8.96 15.68
N ARG A 133 -9.03 8.07 16.47
CA ARG A 133 -10.00 8.42 17.49
C ARG A 133 -9.52 7.81 18.78
N GLY A 134 -8.66 8.57 19.45
CA GLY A 134 -8.52 8.46 20.89
C GLY A 134 -9.88 8.71 21.54
N TYR A 135 -10.27 7.79 22.39
CA TYR A 135 -11.10 8.03 23.55
C TYR A 135 -10.41 7.33 24.71
#